data_AF-A0AAU6E8I7-F1
#
_entry.id   AF-A0AAU6E8I7-F1
#
_cell.length_a   1.000
_cell.length_b   1.000
_cell.length_c   1.000
_cell.angle_alpha   90.00
_cell.angle_beta   90.00
_cell.angle_gamma   90.00
#
_symmetry.space_group_name_H-M   'P 1'
#
loop_
_entity.id
_entity.type
_entity.pdbx_description
1 polymer ?
#
loop_
_entity_poly.entity_id
_entity_poly.type
_entity_poly.pdbx_seq_one_letter_code
_entity_poly.pdbx_strand_id
1 'polypeptide(L)'
;MTPEVAVILGLSVATLVLLFVAFFATTRQDTEAGESERSGETPLPSVEAAQPPAQPSTGHVGIDYPDPRTIKVGDTIECRGVRSRVLGALYLSWQGSQWTEYLLDDGTRRYQWLSIQMRAGLAAGDPPHLEVLLWTPVPTEGMIPAKATLSVEGVDFFPVDRGTAAFRGEGVTSMPERGLLDFADYRAADGRLLSFERLQGKRWSASHAQSLAPGTIRIEKKKGG
;
A
#
# COMPACT_ATOMS: atom_id res chain seq x y z
N MET A 1 -0.45 41.78 9.75
CA MET A 1 0.54 40.93 10.43
C MET A 1 1.49 41.87 11.16
N THR A 2 1.53 41.82 12.49
CA THR A 2 2.40 42.71 13.27
C THR A 2 3.86 42.29 13.08
N PRO A 3 4.83 43.23 13.17
CA PRO A 3 6.25 42.94 12.90
C PRO A 3 6.79 41.80 13.78
N GLU A 4 6.25 41.61 14.98
CA GLU A 4 6.61 40.51 15.88
C GLU A 4 6.26 39.11 15.32
N VAL A 5 5.11 38.97 14.65
CA VAL A 5 4.67 37.68 14.07
C VAL A 5 5.52 37.30 12.85
N ALA A 6 5.98 38.29 12.08
CA ALA A 6 6.86 38.06 10.94
C ALA A 6 8.28 37.61 11.38
N VAL A 7 8.79 38.16 12.48
CA VAL A 7 10.08 37.77 13.05
C VAL A 7 10.04 36.35 13.62
N ILE A 8 8.96 35.98 14.33
CA ILE A 8 8.79 34.62 14.88
C ILE A 8 8.64 33.57 13.76
N LEU A 9 7.90 33.87 12.69
CA LEU A 9 7.82 32.98 11.53
C LEU A 9 9.18 32.83 10.82
N GLY A 10 9.91 33.94 10.64
CA GLY A 10 11.24 33.92 10.02
C GLY A 10 12.26 33.08 10.79
N LEU A 11 12.31 33.23 12.11
CA LEU A 11 13.17 32.44 12.99
C LEU A 11 12.78 30.95 13.02
N SER A 12 11.48 30.64 12.97
CA SER A 12 11.00 29.25 12.97
C SER A 12 11.37 28.52 11.67
N VAL A 13 11.24 29.19 10.52
CA VAL A 13 11.63 28.62 9.21
C VAL A 13 13.15 28.47 9.11
N ALA A 14 13.92 29.46 9.58
CA ALA A 14 15.39 29.36 9.59
C ALA A 14 15.89 28.19 10.45
N THR A 15 15.24 27.95 11.59
CA THR A 15 15.57 26.82 12.48
C THR A 15 15.22 25.49 11.82
N LEU A 16 14.07 25.38 11.16
CA LEU A 16 13.66 24.17 10.46
C LEU A 16 14.60 23.84 9.29
N VAL A 17 15.05 24.85 8.53
CA VAL A 17 16.01 24.69 7.44
C VAL A 17 17.37 24.26 7.97
N LEU A 18 17.85 24.83 9.08
CA LEU A 18 19.10 24.41 9.72
C LEU A 18 19.05 22.95 10.19
N LEU A 19 17.93 22.52 10.78
CA LEU A 19 17.72 21.13 11.19
C LEU A 19 17.67 20.18 9.98
N PHE A 20 17.02 20.59 8.88
CA PHE A 20 16.99 19.83 7.64
C PHE A 20 18.38 19.71 6.99
N VAL A 21 19.15 20.79 6.91
CA VAL A 21 20.51 20.77 6.36
C VAL A 21 21.45 19.91 7.21
N ALA A 22 21.36 20.01 8.54
CA ALA A 22 22.14 19.15 9.44
C ALA A 22 21.79 17.66 9.25
N PHE A 23 20.49 17.34 9.15
CA PHE A 23 20.01 15.98 8.90
C PHE A 23 20.52 15.42 7.55
N PHE A 24 20.50 16.23 6.49
CA PHE A 24 21.01 15.84 5.17
C PHE A 24 22.54 15.76 5.10
N ALA A 25 23.27 16.55 5.91
CA ALA A 25 24.72 16.47 6.00
C ALA A 25 25.16 15.19 6.73
N THR A 26 24.43 14.76 7.78
CA THR A 26 24.73 13.51 8.51
C THR A 26 24.42 12.25 7.71
N THR A 27 23.48 12.31 6.75
CA THR A 27 23.14 11.17 5.89
C THR A 27 24.07 11.02 4.68
N ARG A 28 24.97 11.99 4.44
CA ARG A 28 25.88 12.00 3.29
C ARG A 28 27.32 11.56 3.58
N GLN A 29 27.63 11.12 4.80
CA GLN A 29 29.02 10.81 5.17
C GLN A 29 29.51 9.39 4.85
N ASP A 30 28.66 8.49 4.33
CA ASP A 30 29.10 7.14 3.96
C ASP A 30 29.08 6.90 2.45
N THR A 31 29.81 7.69 1.68
CA THR A 31 30.36 7.21 0.40
C THR A 31 31.64 7.98 0.10
N GLU A 32 32.79 7.42 0.48
CA GLU A 32 34.00 7.32 -0.35
C GLU A 32 35.01 6.36 0.32
N ALA A 33 35.24 5.19 -0.30
CA ALA A 33 36.55 4.52 -0.40
C ALA A 33 36.39 3.18 -1.16
N GLY A 34 37.11 3.03 -2.28
CA GLY A 34 37.39 1.71 -2.87
C GLY A 34 37.51 1.69 -4.39
N GLU A 35 38.60 2.23 -4.92
CA GLU A 35 39.01 2.09 -6.32
C GLU A 35 39.95 0.88 -6.51
N SER A 36 39.81 0.22 -7.67
CA SER A 36 40.74 -0.70 -8.38
C SER A 36 40.89 -2.16 -7.96
N GLU A 37 40.51 -3.07 -8.87
CA GLU A 37 41.39 -4.08 -9.52
C GLU A 37 40.64 -4.71 -10.73
N ARG A 38 40.93 -4.28 -11.96
CA ARG A 38 41.82 -4.90 -12.99
C ARG A 38 41.13 -5.96 -13.88
N SER A 39 40.70 -5.51 -15.06
CA SER A 39 40.33 -6.35 -16.22
C SER A 39 41.55 -7.06 -16.81
N GLY A 40 41.35 -8.31 -17.23
CA GLY A 40 42.31 -9.15 -17.96
C GLY A 40 41.67 -10.41 -18.55
N GLU A 41 41.01 -10.24 -19.68
CA GLU A 41 40.88 -11.08 -20.90
C GLU A 41 40.90 -12.64 -20.91
N THR A 42 39.85 -13.19 -21.55
CA THR A 42 39.72 -14.37 -22.47
C THR A 42 39.22 -15.75 -21.96
N PRO A 43 38.28 -16.42 -22.70
CA PRO A 43 37.42 -17.50 -22.20
C PRO A 43 37.78 -18.90 -22.73
N LEU A 44 37.19 -19.97 -22.16
CA LEU A 44 36.82 -21.27 -22.79
C LEU A 44 36.19 -22.24 -21.71
N PRO A 45 35.51 -23.36 -22.06
CA PRO A 45 34.09 -23.56 -21.77
C PRO A 45 33.72 -24.68 -20.78
N SER A 46 32.43 -24.69 -20.42
CA SER A 46 31.56 -25.82 -20.04
C SER A 46 32.02 -26.79 -18.93
N VAL A 47 31.42 -26.64 -17.75
CA VAL A 47 30.94 -27.81 -16.99
C VAL A 47 29.51 -27.51 -16.53
N GLU A 48 28.60 -28.27 -17.12
CA GLU A 48 27.23 -28.45 -16.67
C GLU A 48 27.23 -28.95 -15.21
N ALA A 49 26.77 -28.10 -14.30
CA ALA A 49 26.55 -28.44 -12.91
C ALA A 49 25.11 -28.07 -12.53
N ALA A 50 24.26 -29.10 -12.59
CA ALA A 50 23.00 -29.31 -11.90
C ALA A 50 22.26 -28.06 -11.35
N GLN A 51 21.11 -27.79 -11.95
CA GLN A 51 20.08 -26.92 -11.35
C GLN A 51 19.76 -27.38 -9.92
N PRO A 52 19.81 -26.49 -8.91
CA PRO A 52 19.21 -26.78 -7.62
C PRO A 52 17.69 -26.97 -7.78
N PRO A 53 17.05 -27.91 -7.06
CA PRO A 53 15.62 -28.16 -7.20
C PRO A 53 14.81 -26.89 -6.91
N ALA A 54 13.76 -26.68 -7.71
CA ALA A 54 12.79 -25.63 -7.52
C ALA A 54 12.35 -25.57 -6.05
N GLN A 55 12.66 -24.48 -5.35
CA GLN A 55 12.24 -24.32 -3.97
C GLN A 55 10.76 -23.92 -3.93
N PRO A 56 9.87 -24.70 -3.28
CA PRO A 56 8.55 -24.22 -2.92
C PRO A 56 8.68 -23.48 -1.59
N SER A 57 8.52 -22.15 -1.60
CA SER A 57 8.22 -21.41 -0.37
C SER A 57 6.78 -20.91 -0.44
N THR A 58 5.85 -21.85 -0.26
CA THR A 58 4.47 -21.58 0.15
C THR A 58 4.50 -20.90 1.53
N GLY A 59 3.71 -19.84 1.66
CA GLY A 59 3.79 -18.87 2.75
C GLY A 59 3.66 -19.44 4.15
N HIS A 60 4.53 -18.96 5.02
CA HIS A 60 4.22 -18.70 6.42
C HIS A 60 4.94 -17.41 6.79
N VAL A 61 4.19 -16.33 7.02
CA VAL A 61 4.66 -15.26 7.90
C VAL A 61 4.40 -15.79 9.31
N GLY A 62 5.44 -15.87 10.14
CA GLY A 62 5.40 -16.57 11.43
C GLY A 62 4.19 -16.24 12.30
N ILE A 63 3.76 -17.26 13.07
CA ILE A 63 2.51 -17.42 13.84
C ILE A 63 1.41 -18.11 13.00
N ASP A 64 0.73 -19.12 13.58
CA ASP A 64 -0.19 -20.09 12.96
C ASP A 64 -1.52 -19.48 12.42
N TYR A 65 -1.45 -18.39 11.67
CA TYR A 65 -2.59 -17.83 10.95
C TYR A 65 -2.35 -17.86 9.45
N PRO A 66 -3.42 -18.00 8.65
CA PRO A 66 -3.28 -18.12 7.20
C PRO A 66 -2.79 -16.80 6.60
N ASP A 67 -1.86 -16.88 5.64
CA ASP A 67 -1.36 -15.72 4.92
C ASP A 67 -2.47 -15.11 4.03
N PRO A 68 -2.89 -13.84 4.27
CA PRO A 68 -3.94 -13.18 3.50
C PRO A 68 -3.64 -13.07 2.00
N ARG A 69 -2.38 -13.13 1.57
CA ARG A 69 -2.00 -13.14 0.14
C ARG A 69 -2.43 -14.42 -0.58
N THR A 70 -2.84 -15.45 0.17
CA THR A 70 -3.32 -16.71 -0.41
C THR A 70 -4.81 -16.71 -0.74
N ILE A 71 -5.53 -15.62 -0.41
CA ILE A 71 -6.96 -15.47 -0.71
C ILE A 71 -7.19 -15.57 -2.22
N LYS A 72 -8.25 -16.30 -2.62
CA LYS A 72 -8.67 -16.45 -4.01
C LYS A 72 -10.13 -16.06 -4.20
N VAL A 73 -10.49 -15.72 -5.43
CA VAL A 73 -11.89 -15.52 -5.80
C VAL A 73 -12.70 -16.79 -5.52
N GLY A 74 -13.81 -16.62 -4.81
CA GLY A 74 -14.70 -17.68 -4.36
C GLY A 74 -14.40 -18.22 -2.97
N ASP A 75 -13.25 -17.89 -2.36
CA ASP A 75 -13.00 -18.16 -0.95
C ASP A 75 -14.05 -17.42 -0.08
N THR A 76 -14.21 -17.89 1.15
CA THR A 76 -14.92 -17.15 2.18
C THR A 76 -13.94 -16.73 3.25
N ILE A 77 -13.99 -15.47 3.65
CA ILE A 77 -13.17 -14.97 4.75
C ILE A 77 -14.06 -14.57 5.92
N GLU A 78 -13.52 -14.67 7.12
CA GLU A 78 -14.11 -14.10 8.32
C GLU A 78 -13.15 -13.05 8.87
N CYS A 79 -13.62 -11.83 9.04
CA CYS A 79 -12.89 -10.77 9.71
C CYS A 79 -13.86 -9.95 10.57
N ARG A 80 -13.45 -9.60 11.79
CA ARG A 80 -14.28 -8.86 12.76
C ARG A 80 -15.67 -9.49 13.02
N GLY A 81 -15.76 -10.81 12.98
CA GLY A 81 -17.01 -11.56 13.16
C GLY A 81 -17.98 -11.49 11.98
N VAL A 82 -17.58 -10.87 10.86
CA VAL A 82 -18.35 -10.84 9.61
C VAL A 82 -17.75 -11.84 8.65
N ARG A 83 -18.60 -12.72 8.14
CA ARG A 83 -18.24 -13.72 7.14
C ARG A 83 -18.63 -13.21 5.76
N SER A 84 -17.67 -13.10 4.86
CA SER A 84 -17.86 -12.54 3.52
C SER A 84 -17.26 -13.42 2.44
N ARG A 85 -17.97 -13.54 1.33
CA ARG A 85 -17.48 -14.23 0.14
C ARG A 85 -16.60 -13.29 -0.68
N VAL A 86 -15.49 -13.79 -1.19
CA VAL A 86 -14.62 -13.08 -2.13
C VAL A 86 -15.20 -13.19 -3.52
N LEU A 87 -15.77 -12.10 -4.04
CA LEU A 87 -16.43 -12.06 -5.34
C LEU A 87 -15.47 -11.82 -6.50
N GLY A 88 -14.43 -11.03 -6.25
CA GLY A 88 -13.46 -10.64 -7.26
C GLY A 88 -12.18 -10.10 -6.63
N ALA A 89 -11.19 -9.88 -7.48
CA ALA A 89 -9.91 -9.31 -7.09
C ALA A 89 -9.44 -8.30 -8.15
N LEU A 90 -8.77 -7.25 -7.70
CA LEU A 90 -7.96 -6.35 -8.51
C LEU A 90 -6.50 -6.55 -8.11
N TYR A 91 -5.65 -6.73 -9.11
CA TYR A 91 -4.21 -6.79 -8.94
C TYR A 91 -3.64 -5.48 -9.48
N LEU A 92 -3.11 -4.66 -8.59
CA LEU A 92 -2.68 -3.29 -8.90
C LEU A 92 -1.16 -3.18 -8.90
N SER A 93 -0.66 -2.27 -9.74
CA SER A 93 0.76 -1.98 -9.87
C SER A 93 0.99 -0.51 -10.14
N TRP A 94 1.96 0.08 -9.43
CA TRP A 94 2.34 1.48 -9.57
C TRP A 94 3.78 1.67 -9.08
N GLN A 95 4.64 2.22 -9.94
CA GLN A 95 6.04 2.56 -9.59
C GLN A 95 6.80 1.44 -8.85
N GLY A 96 6.67 0.20 -9.33
CA GLY A 96 7.30 -0.98 -8.71
C GLY A 96 6.60 -1.51 -7.47
N SER A 97 5.64 -0.78 -6.90
CA SER A 97 4.76 -1.27 -5.84
C SER A 97 3.61 -2.09 -6.42
N GLN A 98 3.20 -3.12 -5.69
CA GLN A 98 2.07 -3.98 -6.04
C GLN A 98 1.20 -4.24 -4.82
N TRP A 99 -0.11 -4.32 -5.03
CA TRP A 99 -1.08 -4.70 -4.01
C TRP A 99 -2.27 -5.40 -4.65
N THR A 100 -3.05 -6.10 -3.83
CA THR A 100 -4.27 -6.78 -4.27
C THR A 100 -5.44 -6.27 -3.47
N GLU A 101 -6.55 -6.00 -4.16
CA GLU A 101 -7.82 -5.62 -3.53
C GLU A 101 -8.89 -6.66 -3.82
N TYR A 102 -9.49 -7.21 -2.78
CA TYR A 102 -10.55 -8.20 -2.89
C TYR A 102 -11.91 -7.55 -2.66
N LEU A 103 -12.87 -7.81 -3.56
CA LEU A 103 -14.27 -7.43 -3.35
C LEU A 103 -14.95 -8.47 -2.48
N LEU A 104 -15.46 -8.03 -1.34
CA LEU A 104 -16.14 -8.85 -0.35
C LEU A 104 -17.64 -8.60 -0.38
N ASP A 105 -18.42 -9.68 -0.22
CA ASP A 105 -19.88 -9.63 -0.03
C ASP A 105 -20.26 -10.40 1.23
N ASP A 106 -20.89 -9.73 2.18
CA ASP A 106 -21.38 -10.33 3.43
C ASP A 106 -22.76 -11.00 3.29
N GLY A 107 -23.32 -11.05 2.09
CA GLY A 107 -24.63 -11.62 1.80
C GLY A 107 -25.79 -10.66 2.08
N THR A 108 -25.53 -9.46 2.60
CA THR A 108 -26.53 -8.41 2.86
C THR A 108 -26.57 -7.36 1.74
N ARG A 109 -25.91 -7.63 0.61
CA ARG A 109 -25.66 -6.67 -0.49
C ARG A 109 -24.80 -5.48 -0.07
N ARG A 110 -24.00 -5.63 0.99
CA ARG A 110 -22.96 -4.67 1.34
C ARG A 110 -21.64 -5.18 0.81
N TYR A 111 -20.95 -4.31 0.07
CA TYR A 111 -19.67 -4.63 -0.53
C TYR A 111 -18.56 -3.83 0.13
N GLN A 112 -17.46 -4.50 0.42
CA GLN A 112 -16.26 -3.87 0.99
C GLN A 112 -15.03 -4.34 0.21
N TRP A 113 -14.03 -3.46 0.14
CA TRP A 113 -12.73 -3.82 -0.43
C TRP A 113 -11.76 -4.16 0.68
N LEU A 114 -11.00 -5.24 0.49
CA LEU A 114 -9.88 -5.61 1.36
C LEU A 114 -8.59 -5.46 0.57
N SER A 115 -7.75 -4.50 0.93
CA SER A 115 -6.43 -4.31 0.33
C SER A 115 -5.35 -5.04 1.10
N ILE A 116 -4.40 -5.62 0.37
CA ILE A 116 -3.25 -6.34 0.90
C ILE A 116 -2.01 -5.86 0.17
N GLN A 117 -1.07 -5.30 0.93
CA GLN A 117 0.17 -4.74 0.40
C GLN A 117 1.37 -5.09 1.28
N MET A 118 2.51 -5.38 0.65
CA MET A 118 3.78 -5.41 1.35
C MET A 118 4.33 -3.99 1.49
N ARG A 119 4.48 -3.51 2.72
CA ARG A 119 5.05 -2.20 3.01
C ARG A 119 6.49 -2.36 3.47
N ALA A 120 7.33 -1.36 3.18
CA ALA A 120 8.64 -1.25 3.80
C ALA A 120 8.51 -1.12 5.33
N GLY A 121 9.57 -1.48 6.04
CA GLY A 121 9.67 -1.21 7.48
C GLY A 121 9.54 0.29 7.79
N LEU A 122 9.10 0.62 9.00
CA LEU A 122 8.83 2.02 9.38
C LEU A 122 10.14 2.80 9.57
N ALA A 123 11.18 2.15 10.07
CA ALA A 123 12.53 2.68 10.17
C ALA A 123 13.50 1.96 9.24
N ALA A 124 14.65 2.58 8.98
CA ALA A 124 15.74 1.93 8.26
C ALA A 124 16.21 0.68 9.02
N GLY A 125 16.22 -0.46 8.34
CA GLY A 125 16.56 -1.76 8.94
C GLY A 125 15.37 -2.54 9.51
N ASP A 126 14.18 -1.94 9.62
CA ASP A 126 12.98 -2.68 9.98
C ASP A 126 12.59 -3.64 8.85
N PRO A 127 12.16 -4.88 9.19
CA PRO A 127 11.67 -5.80 8.19
C PRO A 127 10.40 -5.27 7.51
N PRO A 128 10.17 -5.60 6.23
CA PRO A 128 8.91 -5.29 5.58
C PRO A 128 7.74 -5.98 6.30
N HIS A 129 6.57 -5.36 6.27
CA HIS A 129 5.38 -5.86 6.97
C HIS A 129 4.16 -5.85 6.06
N LEU A 130 3.27 -6.82 6.27
CA LEU A 130 2.06 -6.95 5.47
C LEU A 130 1.00 -6.01 6.04
N GLU A 131 0.61 -5.01 5.25
CA GLU A 131 -0.50 -4.14 5.56
C GLU A 131 -1.77 -4.73 4.96
N VAL A 132 -2.80 -4.84 5.79
CA VAL A 132 -4.12 -5.35 5.41
C VAL A 132 -5.17 -4.34 5.83
N LEU A 133 -5.91 -3.80 4.88
CA LEU A 133 -6.87 -2.71 5.09
C LEU A 133 -8.26 -3.10 4.63
N LEU A 134 -9.26 -2.91 5.49
CA LEU A 134 -10.67 -3.04 5.14
C LEU A 134 -11.26 -1.64 4.89
N TRP A 135 -11.79 -1.43 3.68
CA TRP A 135 -12.26 -0.13 3.22
C TRP A 135 -13.76 0.04 3.39
N THR A 136 -14.15 1.16 4.00
CA THR A 136 -15.54 1.59 4.17
C THR A 136 -15.78 2.86 3.36
N PRO A 137 -16.75 2.86 2.42
CA PRO A 137 -17.07 4.05 1.63
C PRO A 137 -17.50 5.24 2.49
N VAL A 138 -17.05 6.42 2.12
CA VAL A 138 -17.45 7.70 2.72
C VAL A 138 -18.36 8.43 1.73
N PRO A 139 -19.49 9.00 2.18
CA PRO A 139 -20.39 9.76 1.32
C PRO A 139 -19.75 11.11 0.94
N THR A 140 -18.91 11.11 -0.09
CA THR A 140 -18.16 12.30 -0.53
C THR A 140 -18.67 12.85 -1.87
N GLU A 141 -19.98 12.82 -2.09
CA GLU A 141 -20.58 13.20 -3.38
C GLU A 141 -19.99 14.52 -3.93
N GLY A 142 -19.34 14.44 -5.09
CA GLY A 142 -18.76 15.60 -5.78
C GLY A 142 -17.40 16.09 -5.26
N MET A 143 -16.84 15.49 -4.21
CA MET A 143 -15.51 15.85 -3.72
C MET A 143 -14.41 15.46 -4.72
N ILE A 144 -13.41 16.33 -4.85
CA ILE A 144 -12.20 16.11 -5.64
C ILE A 144 -11.01 16.16 -4.67
N PRO A 145 -10.10 15.18 -4.69
CA PRO A 145 -8.96 15.15 -3.79
C PRO A 145 -8.00 16.31 -4.07
N ALA A 146 -7.81 17.20 -3.09
CA ALA A 146 -6.89 18.34 -3.15
C ALA A 146 -5.43 17.91 -2.93
N LYS A 147 -4.47 18.65 -3.47
CA LYS A 147 -3.03 18.37 -3.21
C LYS A 147 -2.54 18.79 -1.81
N ALA A 148 -3.43 19.33 -0.98
CA ALA A 148 -3.16 19.82 0.35
C ALA A 148 -4.02 19.07 1.37
N THR A 149 -3.88 19.42 2.65
CA THR A 149 -4.70 18.88 3.74
C THR A 149 -6.20 19.00 3.45
N LEU A 150 -6.95 17.97 3.79
CA LEU A 150 -8.41 17.90 3.68
C LEU A 150 -9.01 17.68 5.07
N SER A 151 -10.11 18.38 5.37
CA SER A 151 -10.91 18.10 6.57
C SER A 151 -12.14 17.29 6.18
N VAL A 152 -12.26 16.07 6.71
CA VAL A 152 -13.39 15.16 6.47
C VAL A 152 -13.93 14.74 7.82
N GLU A 153 -15.24 14.92 8.04
CA GLU A 153 -15.93 14.59 9.30
C GLU A 153 -15.23 15.17 10.56
N GLY A 154 -14.67 16.37 10.44
CA GLY A 154 -13.97 17.06 11.54
C GLY A 154 -12.54 16.57 11.80
N VAL A 155 -11.95 15.83 10.86
CA VAL A 155 -10.61 15.24 10.96
C VAL A 155 -9.74 15.76 9.83
N ASP A 156 -8.55 16.22 10.17
CA ASP A 156 -7.57 16.67 9.19
C ASP A 156 -6.74 15.49 8.68
N PHE A 157 -6.73 15.36 7.36
CA PHE A 157 -6.04 14.34 6.59
C PHE A 157 -4.94 14.98 5.75
N PHE A 158 -3.70 14.52 5.94
CA PHE A 158 -2.52 15.03 5.25
C PHE A 158 -2.20 14.14 4.04
N PRO A 159 -1.81 14.72 2.88
CA PRO A 159 -1.47 13.94 1.69
C PRO A 159 -0.32 12.98 1.94
N VAL A 160 -0.42 11.76 1.42
CA VAL A 160 0.63 10.73 1.49
C VAL A 160 1.11 10.39 0.09
N ASP A 161 0.29 9.66 -0.66
CA ASP A 161 0.63 9.17 -2.00
C ASP A 161 -0.46 9.59 -2.99
N ARG A 162 -0.06 9.77 -4.26
CA ARG A 162 -0.99 10.08 -5.34
C ARG A 162 -0.43 9.58 -6.65
N GLY A 163 -1.27 8.94 -7.46
CA GLY A 163 -0.83 8.45 -8.75
C GLY A 163 -1.93 7.82 -9.58
N THR A 164 -1.48 7.07 -10.58
CA THR A 164 -2.32 6.28 -11.46
C THR A 164 -1.75 4.87 -11.49
N ALA A 165 -2.48 3.91 -10.95
CA ALA A 165 -2.12 2.50 -10.92
C ALA A 165 -2.69 1.77 -12.14
N ALA A 166 -1.93 0.84 -12.70
CA ALA A 166 -2.46 -0.12 -13.66
C ALA A 166 -3.07 -1.29 -12.89
N PHE A 167 -4.24 -1.76 -13.28
CA PHE A 167 -4.90 -2.90 -12.66
C PHE A 167 -5.30 -3.98 -13.65
N ARG A 168 -5.37 -5.21 -13.14
CA ARG A 168 -6.04 -6.35 -13.77
C ARG A 168 -7.10 -6.90 -12.81
N GLY A 169 -8.32 -7.09 -13.29
CA GLY A 169 -9.42 -7.71 -12.57
C GLY A 169 -9.49 -9.22 -12.75
N GLU A 170 -10.14 -9.88 -11.80
CA GLU A 170 -10.53 -11.28 -11.80
C GLU A 170 -11.88 -11.42 -11.06
N GLY A 171 -12.76 -12.29 -11.54
CA GLY A 171 -14.06 -12.51 -10.92
C GLY A 171 -15.02 -11.34 -11.11
N VAL A 172 -15.91 -11.13 -10.13
CA VAL A 172 -16.92 -10.06 -10.15
C VAL A 172 -16.39 -8.87 -9.39
N THR A 173 -15.92 -7.85 -10.11
CA THR A 173 -15.42 -6.59 -9.53
C THR A 173 -16.28 -5.38 -9.89
N SER A 174 -17.24 -5.55 -10.81
CA SER A 174 -17.98 -4.45 -11.46
C SER A 174 -17.07 -3.44 -12.20
N MET A 175 -15.81 -3.82 -12.45
CA MET A 175 -14.81 -3.05 -13.20
C MET A 175 -14.43 -3.79 -14.48
N PRO A 176 -13.85 -3.13 -15.50
CA PRO A 176 -13.26 -3.80 -16.66
C PRO A 176 -12.18 -4.82 -16.25
N GLU A 177 -11.84 -5.75 -17.12
CA GLU A 177 -10.78 -6.73 -16.83
C GLU A 177 -9.39 -6.11 -16.65
N ARG A 178 -9.13 -4.95 -17.26
CA ARG A 178 -7.88 -4.20 -17.12
C ARG A 178 -8.15 -2.71 -17.26
N GLY A 179 -7.30 -1.88 -16.68
CA GLY A 179 -7.39 -0.43 -16.87
C GLY A 179 -6.46 0.35 -15.95
N LEU A 180 -6.81 1.63 -15.77
CA LEU A 180 -6.12 2.56 -14.90
C LEU A 180 -7.04 3.03 -13.78
N LEU A 181 -6.48 3.12 -12.57
CA LEU A 181 -7.10 3.64 -11.36
C LEU A 181 -6.28 4.85 -10.89
N ASP A 182 -6.87 6.04 -10.92
CA ASP A 182 -6.26 7.18 -10.25
C ASP A 182 -6.57 7.10 -8.76
N PHE A 183 -5.59 7.37 -7.91
CA PHE A 183 -5.76 7.38 -6.47
C PHE A 183 -5.08 8.60 -5.82
N ALA A 184 -5.58 8.99 -4.65
CA ALA A 184 -4.99 9.99 -3.78
C ALA A 184 -5.23 9.59 -2.33
N ASP A 185 -4.15 9.26 -1.62
CA ASP A 185 -4.16 8.76 -0.26
C ASP A 185 -3.77 9.84 0.73
N TYR A 186 -4.44 9.82 1.87
CA TYR A 186 -4.23 10.73 2.97
C TYR A 186 -4.19 9.98 4.28
N ARG A 187 -3.49 10.54 5.26
CA ARG A 187 -3.40 10.00 6.62
C ARG A 187 -3.64 11.11 7.63
N ALA A 188 -4.47 10.84 8.63
CA ALA A 188 -4.66 11.73 9.76
C ALA A 188 -3.56 11.52 10.80
N ALA A 189 -3.40 12.48 11.72
CA ALA A 189 -2.39 12.41 12.78
C ALA A 189 -2.57 11.20 13.72
N ASP A 190 -3.79 10.71 13.87
CA ASP A 190 -4.14 9.50 14.64
C ASP A 190 -3.99 8.19 13.86
N GLY A 191 -3.48 8.26 12.63
CA GLY A 191 -3.23 7.09 11.79
C GLY A 191 -4.41 6.65 10.94
N ARG A 192 -5.59 7.29 11.03
CA ARG A 192 -6.71 7.00 10.12
C ARG A 192 -6.30 7.25 8.67
N LEU A 193 -6.76 6.37 7.78
CA LEU A 193 -6.50 6.43 6.35
C LEU A 193 -7.76 6.88 5.62
N LEU A 194 -7.56 7.72 4.62
CA LEU A 194 -8.58 8.15 3.67
C LEU A 194 -7.99 8.03 2.27
N SER A 195 -8.66 7.31 1.39
CA SER A 195 -8.27 7.22 -0.01
C SER A 195 -9.39 7.72 -0.90
N PHE A 196 -9.03 8.46 -1.94
CA PHE A 196 -9.89 8.79 -3.06
C PHE A 196 -9.43 8.00 -4.27
N GLU A 197 -10.37 7.41 -4.98
CA GLU A 197 -10.09 6.62 -6.18
C GLU A 197 -11.07 6.96 -7.30
N ARG A 198 -10.60 6.88 -8.54
CA ARG A 198 -11.47 6.88 -9.72
C ARG A 198 -10.94 5.97 -10.82
N LEU A 199 -11.87 5.25 -11.42
CA LEU A 199 -11.58 4.39 -12.57
C LEU A 199 -11.59 5.21 -13.86
N GLN A 200 -10.48 5.21 -14.60
CA GLN A 200 -10.41 5.77 -15.95
C GLN A 200 -11.06 7.15 -16.10
N GLY A 201 -10.78 8.07 -15.16
CA GLY A 201 -11.31 9.44 -15.20
C GLY A 201 -12.79 9.60 -14.83
N LYS A 202 -13.47 8.54 -14.35
CA LYS A 202 -14.83 8.64 -13.79
C LYS A 202 -14.86 9.51 -12.52
N ARG A 203 -16.02 9.60 -11.88
CA ARG A 203 -16.17 10.32 -10.61
C ARG A 203 -15.28 9.69 -9.53
N TRP A 204 -14.75 10.55 -8.66
CA TRP A 204 -14.04 10.14 -7.45
C TRP A 204 -15.02 9.50 -6.46
N SER A 205 -14.58 8.42 -5.83
CA SER A 205 -15.17 7.84 -4.63
C SER A 205 -14.13 7.87 -3.53
N ALA A 206 -14.55 8.08 -2.28
CA ALA A 206 -13.66 8.04 -1.14
C ALA A 206 -14.01 6.91 -0.17
N SER A 207 -13.00 6.38 0.51
CA SER A 207 -13.17 5.37 1.55
C SER A 207 -12.20 5.61 2.71
N HIS A 208 -12.64 5.30 3.92
CA HIS A 208 -11.76 5.14 5.06
C HIS A 208 -11.24 3.72 5.15
N ALA A 209 -9.99 3.54 5.56
CA ALA A 209 -9.42 2.23 5.83
C ALA A 209 -9.35 1.97 7.33
N GLN A 210 -9.69 0.75 7.70
CA GLN A 210 -9.35 0.16 8.99
C GLN A 210 -8.23 -0.87 8.79
N SER A 211 -7.14 -0.72 9.53
CA SER A 211 -6.07 -1.70 9.56
C SER A 211 -6.49 -2.97 10.31
N LEU A 212 -6.19 -4.12 9.73
CA LEU A 212 -6.41 -5.44 10.31
C LEU A 212 -5.08 -6.00 10.81
N ALA A 213 -5.02 -6.33 12.09
CA ALA A 213 -3.83 -6.93 12.68
C ALA A 213 -3.61 -8.35 12.13
N PRO A 214 -2.36 -8.85 12.13
CA PRO A 214 -2.09 -10.22 11.74
C PRO A 214 -2.92 -11.22 12.58
N GLY A 215 -3.37 -12.31 11.96
CA GLY A 215 -4.21 -13.33 12.61
C GLY A 215 -5.70 -12.98 12.77
N THR A 216 -6.13 -11.77 12.40
CA THR A 216 -7.55 -11.37 12.51
C THR A 216 -8.43 -11.82 11.34
N ILE A 217 -7.84 -12.41 10.30
CA ILE A 217 -8.54 -12.96 9.13
C ILE A 217 -8.47 -14.48 9.18
N ARG A 218 -9.63 -15.12 9.08
CA ARG A 218 -9.75 -16.56 8.78
C ARG A 218 -10.13 -16.76 7.33
N ILE A 219 -9.60 -17.81 6.71
CA ILE A 219 -9.83 -18.11 5.29
C ILE A 219 -10.38 -19.53 5.18
N GLU A 220 -11.56 -19.66 4.60
CA GLU A 220 -12.13 -20.93 4.16
C GLU A 220 -12.04 -21.02 2.64
N LYS A 221 -11.30 -22.01 2.15
CA LYS A 221 -11.10 -22.21 0.73
C LYS A 221 -12.39 -22.64 0.05
N LYS A 222 -12.64 -22.08 -1.15
CA LYS A 222 -13.69 -22.62 -2.03
C LYS A 222 -13.46 -24.12 -2.20
N LYS A 223 -14.45 -24.95 -1.83
CA LYS A 223 -14.39 -26.39 -2.11
C LYS A 223 -14.28 -26.58 -3.63
N GLY A 224 -13.26 -27.31 -4.06
CA GLY A 224 -13.13 -27.73 -5.45
C GLY A 224 -14.39 -28.49 -5.86
N GLY A 225 -15.01 -28.07 -6.95
CA GLY A 225 -16.03 -28.84 -7.64
C GLY A 225 -15.38 -29.80 -8.62
#